data_AF-A0A2X2WJD5-F1
#
_entry.id   AF-A0A2X2WJD5-F1
#
_cell.length_a   1.000
_cell.length_b   1.000
_cell.length_c   1.000
_cell.angle_alpha   90.00
_cell.angle_beta   90.00
_cell.angle_gamma   90.00
#
_symmetry.space_group_name_H-M   'P 1'
#
loop_
_entity.id
_entity.type
_entity.pdbx_description
1 polymer ?
#
loop_
_entity_poly.entity_id
_entity_poly.type
_entity_poly.pdbx_seq_one_letter_code
_entity_poly.pdbx_strand_id
1 'polypeptide(L)'
;MRISNTVLSYGNQRPQLPIVYADDSRLLFESFTGTMLTSREIDGLEINAGYFTDEQRKSDDRHNSGLKSLSFGGASYQFNDQLSGALYASHVEDVLNKQYLGAELQTAFQHRTAAGAGLQRLQLTSGFRLRR
;
A
#
# COMPACT_ATOMS: atom_id res chain seq x y z
N MET A 1 -16.04 8.84 7.15
CA MET A 1 -17.28 9.05 6.36
C MET A 1 -17.27 8.13 5.16
N ARG A 2 -18.41 7.54 4.80
CA ARG A 2 -18.55 6.70 3.62
C ARG A 2 -19.61 7.30 2.70
N ILE A 3 -19.26 7.45 1.43
CA ILE A 3 -20.17 7.90 0.37
C ILE A 3 -20.08 6.84 -0.72
N SER A 4 -21.18 6.14 -1.02
CA SER A 4 -21.20 5.00 -1.95
C SER A 4 -20.18 3.90 -1.56
N ASN A 5 -19.27 3.56 -2.45
CA ASN A 5 -18.16 2.62 -2.25
C ASN A 5 -16.84 3.34 -1.95
N THR A 6 -16.92 4.61 -1.61
CA THR A 6 -15.79 5.45 -1.24
C THR A 6 -15.79 5.71 0.27
N VAL A 7 -14.69 5.38 0.93
CA VAL A 7 -14.48 5.53 2.37
C VAL A 7 -13.38 6.56 2.59
N LEU A 8 -13.73 7.68 3.23
CA LEU A 8 -12.79 8.67 3.73
C LEU A 8 -12.62 8.49 5.24
N SER A 9 -11.39 8.32 5.67
CA SER A 9 -11.00 8.14 7.07
C SER A 9 -9.98 9.21 7.45
N TYR A 10 -10.06 9.70 8.69
CA TYR A 10 -9.15 10.67 9.23
C TYR A 10 -8.82 10.33 10.68
N GLY A 11 -7.54 10.42 11.05
CA GLY A 11 -7.06 10.12 12.39
C GLY A 11 -5.82 9.24 12.37
N ASN A 12 -5.57 8.52 13.48
CA ASN A 12 -4.50 7.52 13.56
C ASN A 12 -4.93 6.23 12.89
N GLN A 13 -4.17 5.80 11.88
CA GLN A 13 -4.48 4.68 11.03
C GLN A 13 -3.27 3.79 10.82
N ARG A 14 -3.53 2.55 10.39
CA ARG A 14 -2.52 1.57 10.02
C ARG A 14 -2.74 1.15 8.57
N PRO A 15 -2.23 1.92 7.61
CA PRO A 15 -2.28 1.52 6.21
C PRO A 15 -1.51 0.20 6.04
N GLN A 16 -2.17 -0.80 5.46
CA GLN A 16 -1.55 -2.06 5.05
C GLN A 16 -1.31 -2.04 3.54
N LEU A 17 -0.53 -1.06 3.09
CA LEU A 17 -0.22 -0.87 1.67
C LEU A 17 1.23 -1.30 1.40
N PRO A 18 1.54 -1.87 0.23
CA PRO A 18 2.91 -2.29 -0.10
C PRO A 18 3.90 -1.10 -0.15
N ILE A 19 3.39 0.12 -0.33
CA ILE A 19 4.16 1.37 -0.34
C ILE A 19 4.23 2.06 1.03
N VAL A 20 3.24 1.83 1.88
CA VAL A 20 3.11 2.41 3.21
C VAL A 20 2.68 1.27 4.13
N TYR A 21 3.66 0.65 4.77
CA TYR A 21 3.47 -0.49 5.63
C TYR A 21 3.87 -0.09 7.05
N ALA A 22 2.94 -0.24 7.99
CA ALA A 22 3.26 -0.21 9.40
C ALA A 22 3.92 -1.54 9.77
N ASP A 23 5.17 -1.49 10.25
CA ASP A 23 5.88 -2.71 10.62
C ASP A 23 5.28 -3.36 11.88
N ASP A 24 4.63 -4.51 11.71
CA ASP A 24 4.04 -5.32 12.79
C ASP A 24 5.03 -6.34 13.38
N SER A 25 6.26 -6.44 12.87
CA SER A 25 7.25 -7.44 13.33
C SER A 25 7.95 -7.05 14.64
N ARG A 26 7.71 -5.84 15.12
CA ARG A 26 8.27 -5.29 16.36
C ARG A 26 7.20 -5.21 17.45
N LEU A 27 7.60 -5.26 18.72
CA LEU A 27 6.72 -5.31 19.90
C LEU A 27 5.74 -4.12 20.03
N LEU A 28 5.96 -3.03 19.30
CA LEU A 28 5.10 -1.85 19.25
C LEU A 28 4.93 -1.40 17.79
N PHE A 29 3.67 -1.29 17.39
CA PHE A 29 3.22 -1.01 16.02
C PHE A 29 3.47 0.44 15.60
N GLU A 30 3.81 0.63 14.33
CA GLU A 30 3.88 1.94 13.68
C GLU A 30 2.47 2.43 13.29
N SER A 31 2.19 3.73 13.46
CA SER A 31 0.91 4.32 13.05
C SER A 31 1.09 5.66 12.36
N PHE A 32 0.21 5.94 11.40
CA PHE A 32 0.23 7.16 10.62
C PHE A 32 -0.99 8.00 10.96
N THR A 33 -0.80 9.29 11.21
CA THR A 33 -1.92 10.22 11.40
C THR A 33 -2.17 11.02 10.13
N GLY A 34 -3.42 11.00 9.66
CA GLY A 34 -3.85 11.84 8.55
C GLY A 34 -5.12 11.33 7.88
N THR A 35 -5.30 11.72 6.62
CA THR A 35 -6.46 11.38 5.79
C THR A 35 -6.14 10.23 4.85
N MET A 36 -7.04 9.25 4.77
CA MET A 36 -6.98 8.18 3.79
C MET A 36 -8.33 8.02 3.11
N LEU A 37 -8.29 7.92 1.78
CA LEU A 37 -9.41 7.72 0.89
C LEU A 37 -9.24 6.38 0.17
N THR A 38 -10.25 5.51 0.31
CA THR A 38 -10.34 4.27 -0.45
C THR A 38 -11.61 4.30 -1.27
N SER A 39 -11.50 4.16 -2.60
CA SER A 39 -12.62 4.18 -3.52
C SER A 39 -12.73 2.86 -4.28
N ARG A 40 -13.92 2.28 -4.27
CA ARG A 40 -14.27 1.04 -4.99
C ARG A 40 -15.54 1.24 -5.82
N GLU A 41 -15.64 2.36 -6.53
CA GLU A 41 -16.83 2.66 -7.33
C GLU A 41 -16.94 1.78 -8.58
N ILE A 42 -15.82 1.26 -9.08
CA ILE A 42 -15.76 0.43 -10.29
C ILE A 42 -15.44 -1.01 -9.88
N ASP A 43 -16.23 -1.96 -10.36
CA ASP A 43 -16.00 -3.38 -10.10
C ASP A 43 -14.60 -3.81 -10.58
N GLY A 44 -13.88 -4.48 -9.69
CA GLY A 44 -12.50 -4.87 -9.92
C GLY A 44 -11.47 -3.76 -9.74
N LEU A 45 -11.84 -2.48 -9.62
CA LEU A 45 -10.90 -1.37 -9.39
C LEU A 45 -11.00 -0.86 -7.95
N GLU A 46 -9.89 -0.95 -7.22
CA GLU A 46 -9.72 -0.30 -5.93
C GLU A 46 -8.67 0.80 -6.05
N ILE A 47 -9.06 2.04 -5.74
CA ILE A 47 -8.16 3.20 -5.71
C ILE A 47 -7.94 3.58 -4.25
N ASN A 48 -6.68 3.72 -3.86
CA ASN A 48 -6.29 4.16 -2.53
C ASN A 48 -5.41 5.39 -2.64
N ALA A 49 -5.76 6.45 -1.94
CA ALA A 49 -4.94 7.64 -1.84
C ALA A 49 -4.99 8.19 -0.43
N GLY A 50 -3.95 8.90 -0.02
CA GLY A 50 -3.95 9.51 1.29
C GLY A 50 -2.81 10.48 1.49
N TYR A 51 -2.94 11.20 2.57
CA TYR A 51 -1.99 12.20 3.02
C TYR A 51 -1.85 12.06 4.53
N PHE A 52 -0.65 11.69 4.96
CA PHE A 52 -0.26 11.57 6.35
C PHE A 52 0.68 12.71 6.70
N THR A 53 0.40 13.35 7.82
CA THR A 53 1.15 14.49 8.34
C THR A 53 2.03 14.13 9.52
N ASP A 54 1.81 12.96 10.12
CA ASP A 54 2.62 12.48 11.24
C ASP A 54 2.76 10.96 11.18
N GLU A 55 3.92 10.48 11.62
CA GLU A 55 4.31 9.08 11.71
C GLU A 55 4.83 8.82 13.11
N GLN A 56 4.09 8.01 13.86
CA GLN A 56 4.44 7.60 15.20
C GLN A 56 5.32 6.35 15.12
N ARG A 57 6.65 6.54 15.27
CA ARG A 57 7.63 5.45 15.41
C ARG A 57 8.06 5.32 16.85
N LYS A 58 7.85 4.15 17.46
CA LYS A 58 8.12 3.93 18.89
C LYS A 58 9.60 3.86 19.30
N SER A 59 10.55 3.90 18.36
CA SER A 59 11.98 4.06 18.70
C SER A 59 12.38 5.49 19.02
N ASP A 60 11.49 6.47 18.84
CA ASP A 60 11.70 7.87 19.21
C ASP A 60 10.56 8.29 20.16
N ASP A 61 10.87 8.70 21.40
CA ASP A 61 9.90 9.27 22.35
C ASP A 61 9.34 10.65 21.88
N ARG A 62 9.64 11.03 20.64
CA ARG A 62 9.21 12.27 19.99
C ARG A 62 8.23 11.90 18.89
N HIS A 63 7.10 12.61 18.85
CA HIS A 63 6.17 12.68 17.70
C HIS A 63 6.87 13.30 16.48
N ASN A 64 7.99 12.73 16.04
CA ASN A 64 8.80 13.27 14.97
C ASN A 64 9.81 12.23 14.47
N SER A 65 9.33 11.25 13.72
CA SER A 65 10.21 10.42 12.86
C SER A 65 10.91 11.25 11.76
N GLY A 66 10.73 12.57 11.71
CA GLY A 66 11.16 13.43 10.61
C GLY A 66 10.21 13.41 9.41
N LEU A 67 9.04 12.77 9.55
CA LEU A 67 8.02 12.75 8.50
C LEU A 67 7.29 14.10 8.47
N LYS A 68 7.69 14.99 7.56
CA LYS A 68 6.98 16.26 7.33
C LYS A 68 5.63 16.04 6.69
N SER A 69 5.64 15.28 5.61
CA SER A 69 4.45 14.88 4.89
C SER A 69 4.70 13.62 4.07
N LEU A 70 3.71 12.74 4.05
CA LEU A 70 3.68 11.56 3.19
C LEU A 70 2.39 11.60 2.40
N SER A 71 2.52 11.78 1.10
CA SER A 71 1.41 11.57 0.16
C SER A 71 1.57 10.22 -0.50
N PHE A 72 0.46 9.51 -0.67
CA PHE A 72 0.47 8.27 -1.42
C PHE A 72 -0.79 8.13 -2.26
N GLY A 73 -0.66 7.37 -3.33
CA GLY A 73 -1.72 7.12 -4.28
C GLY A 73 -1.43 5.86 -5.06
N GLY A 74 -2.46 5.07 -5.31
CA GLY A 74 -2.35 3.86 -6.10
C GLY A 74 -3.70 3.28 -6.43
N ALA A 75 -3.66 2.31 -7.33
CA ALA A 75 -4.82 1.55 -7.71
C ALA A 75 -4.45 0.09 -7.92
N SER A 76 -5.35 -0.81 -7.56
CA SER A 76 -5.31 -2.20 -7.96
C SER A 76 -6.51 -2.51 -8.83
N TYR A 77 -6.28 -3.24 -9.90
CA TYR A 77 -7.30 -3.66 -10.83
C TYR A 77 -7.28 -5.18 -10.99
N GLN A 78 -8.44 -5.79 -10.76
CA GLN A 78 -8.69 -7.19 -11.04
C GLN A 78 -9.22 -7.30 -12.47
N PHE A 79 -8.39 -7.80 -13.38
CA PHE A 79 -8.80 -8.00 -14.77
C PHE A 79 -9.76 -9.18 -14.90
N ASN A 80 -9.38 -10.33 -14.31
CA ASN A 80 -10.13 -11.59 -14.28
C ASN A 80 -9.76 -12.36 -13.01
N ASP A 81 -10.46 -13.43 -12.62
CA ASP A 81 -10.14 -14.23 -11.41
C ASP A 81 -8.67 -14.71 -11.32
N GLN A 82 -8.01 -14.79 -12.47
CA GLN A 82 -6.62 -15.25 -12.59
C GLN A 82 -5.60 -14.13 -12.74
N LEU A 83 -5.99 -12.89 -13.02
CA LEU A 83 -5.05 -11.80 -13.30
C LEU A 83 -5.43 -10.54 -12.53
N SER A 84 -4.54 -10.10 -11.65
CA SER A 84 -4.63 -8.81 -10.97
C SER A 84 -3.37 -7.97 -11.19
N GLY A 85 -3.58 -6.66 -11.26
CA GLY A 85 -2.51 -5.66 -11.35
C GLY A 85 -2.63 -4.69 -10.20
N ALA A 86 -1.51 -4.18 -9.72
CA ALA A 86 -1.44 -3.21 -8.64
C ALA A 86 -0.34 -2.20 -8.94
N LEU A 87 -0.67 -0.92 -8.90
CA LEU A 87 0.28 0.17 -9.05
C LEU A 87 0.12 1.16 -7.92
N TYR A 88 1.21 1.48 -7.24
CA TYR A 88 1.19 2.31 -6.05
C TYR A 88 2.42 3.21 -6.05
N ALA A 89 2.25 4.46 -5.63
CA ALA A 89 3.33 5.41 -5.46
C ALA A 89 3.17 6.16 -4.13
N SER A 90 4.28 6.42 -3.47
CA SER A 90 4.33 7.26 -2.27
C SER A 90 5.48 8.25 -2.38
N HIS A 91 5.20 9.49 -2.00
CA HIS A 91 6.16 10.56 -1.87
C HIS A 91 6.25 10.97 -0.41
N VAL A 92 7.41 10.75 0.20
CA VAL A 92 7.73 11.28 1.52
C VAL A 92 8.62 12.51 1.32
N GLU A 93 8.11 13.66 1.72
CA GLU A 93 8.79 14.94 1.54
C GLU A 93 10.17 14.94 2.19
N ASP A 94 11.18 15.37 1.43
CA ASP A 94 12.61 15.39 1.80
C ASP A 94 13.23 14.03 2.20
N VAL A 95 12.55 12.90 1.95
CA VAL A 95 13.04 11.57 2.38
C VAL A 95 13.18 10.58 1.22
N LEU A 96 12.08 10.22 0.55
CA LEU A 96 12.07 9.08 -0.36
C LEU A 96 10.84 9.07 -1.26
N ASN A 97 11.04 8.71 -2.53
CA ASN A 97 9.98 8.31 -3.43
C ASN A 97 9.98 6.79 -3.56
N LYS A 98 8.81 6.16 -3.40
CA LYS A 98 8.63 4.73 -3.69
C LYS A 98 7.57 4.57 -4.75
N GLN A 99 7.84 3.69 -5.70
CA GLN A 99 6.88 3.20 -6.67
C GLN A 99 6.84 1.69 -6.56
N TYR A 100 5.65 1.14 -6.66
CA TYR A 100 5.37 -0.27 -6.59
C TYR A 100 4.51 -0.62 -7.78
N LEU A 101 4.94 -1.64 -8.51
CA LEU A 101 4.23 -2.25 -9.63
C LEU A 101 4.18 -3.75 -9.36
N GLY A 102 2.98 -4.28 -9.18
CA GLY A 102 2.74 -5.70 -8.98
C GLY A 102 1.80 -6.23 -10.04
N ALA A 103 2.07 -7.45 -10.49
CA ALA A 103 1.14 -8.24 -11.28
C ALA A 103 1.08 -9.65 -10.67
N GLU A 104 -0.13 -10.15 -10.50
CA GLU A 104 -0.37 -11.49 -9.98
C GLU A 104 -1.14 -12.28 -11.03
N LEU A 105 -0.58 -13.43 -11.40
CA LEU A 105 -1.19 -14.35 -12.36
C LEU A 105 -1.38 -15.71 -11.67
N GLN A 106 -2.63 -16.10 -11.42
CA GLN A 106 -2.99 -17.42 -10.95
C GLN A 106 -3.06 -18.38 -12.15
N THR A 107 -2.02 -19.20 -12.32
CA THR A 107 -2.04 -20.26 -13.34
C THR A 107 -2.44 -21.58 -12.68
N ALA A 108 -3.61 -22.10 -13.04
CA ALA A 108 -3.99 -23.47 -12.70
C ALA A 108 -3.31 -24.41 -13.69
N PHE A 109 -2.13 -24.94 -13.35
CA PHE A 109 -1.50 -25.98 -14.14
C PHE A 109 -2.32 -27.28 -14.06
N GLN A 110 -3.21 -27.48 -15.03
CA GLN A 110 -3.93 -28.73 -15.30
C GLN A 110 -2.98 -29.75 -15.96
N HIS A 111 -1.94 -30.18 -15.23
CA HIS A 111 -1.21 -31.41 -15.59
C HIS A 111 -1.07 -32.31 -14.36
N ARG A 112 -1.54 -33.55 -14.56
CA ARG A 112 -1.66 -34.70 -13.65
C ARG A 112 -0.44 -34.95 -12.75
N THR A 113 -0.19 -34.06 -11.82
CA THR A 113 0.82 -34.22 -10.78
C THR A 113 0.25 -33.58 -9.53
N ALA A 114 0.16 -34.36 -8.46
CA ALA A 114 -0.54 -34.06 -7.22
C ALA A 114 0.13 -32.95 -6.36
N ALA A 115 0.75 -31.95 -6.99
CA ALA A 115 1.50 -30.90 -6.32
C ALA A 115 0.94 -29.53 -6.73
N GLY A 116 0.11 -28.98 -5.82
CA GLY A 116 -0.14 -27.56 -5.57
C GLY A 116 -0.27 -26.61 -6.76
N ALA A 117 -1.44 -25.99 -6.92
CA ALA A 117 -1.59 -24.78 -7.73
C ALA A 117 -0.53 -23.73 -7.32
N GLY A 118 0.46 -23.50 -8.18
CA GLY A 118 1.52 -22.53 -7.95
C GLY A 118 1.05 -21.12 -8.31
N LEU A 119 0.78 -20.30 -7.30
CA LEU A 119 0.56 -18.86 -7.48
C LEU A 119 1.90 -18.20 -7.83
N GLN A 120 2.02 -17.64 -9.04
CA GLN A 120 3.20 -16.86 -9.44
C GLN A 120 2.89 -15.37 -9.24
N ARG A 121 3.59 -14.75 -8.27
CA ARG A 121 3.44 -13.33 -7.95
C ARG A 121 4.68 -12.57 -8.42
N LEU A 122 4.52 -11.62 -9.34
CA LEU A 122 5.61 -10.76 -9.79
C LEU A 122 5.44 -9.36 -9.18
N GLN A 123 6.36 -8.96 -8.31
CA GLN A 123 6.34 -7.66 -7.66
C GLN A 123 7.64 -6.91 -7.94
N LEU A 124 7.52 -5.73 -8.52
CA LEU A 124 8.61 -4.82 -8.82
C LEU A 124 8.41 -3.56 -7.96
N THR A 125 9.25 -3.39 -6.94
CA THR A 125 9.25 -2.20 -6.10
C THR A 125 10.51 -1.40 -6.36
N SER A 126 10.38 -0.18 -6.89
CA SER A 126 11.48 0.75 -7.10
C SER A 126 11.40 1.87 -6.05
N GLY A 127 12.38 1.90 -5.14
CA GLY A 127 12.55 2.99 -4.17
C GLY A 127 13.68 3.91 -4.61
N PHE A 128 13.38 5.15 -5.01
CA PHE A 128 14.38 6.14 -5.38
C PHE A 128 14.56 7.17 -4.25
N ARG A 129 15.67 7.06 -3.52
CA ARG A 129 16.03 8.01 -2.45
C ARG A 129 16.61 9.27 -3.09
N LEU A 130 15.87 10.38 -3.03
CA LEU A 130 16.45 11.69 -3.35
C LEU A 130 17.48 12.01 -2.26
N ARG A 131 18.77 11.88 -2.58
CA ARG A 131 19.82 12.53 -1.78
C ARG A 131 19.84 14.01 -2.16
N ARG A 132 19.59 14.89 -1.20
CA ARG A 132 20.16 16.25 -1.24
C ARG A 132 21.55 16.21 -0.62
#